data_AF-A0A536U5T2-F1
#
_entry.id   AF-A0A536U5T2-F1
#
_cell.length_a   1.000
_cell.length_b   1.000
_cell.length_c   1.000
_cell.angle_alpha   90.00
_cell.angle_beta   90.00
_cell.angle_gamma   90.00
#
_symmetry.space_group_name_H-M   'P 1'
#
loop_
_entity.id
_entity.type
_entity.pdbx_description
1 polymer ?
#
loop_
_entity_poly.entity_id
_entity_poly.type
_entity_poly.pdbx_seq_one_letter_code
_entity_poly.pdbx_strand_id
1 'polypeptide(L)'
;MKDVLILSAVLVLSSGSVLAADQPQTGGPRAACQADVAKLCPGIQPGGGRILGCLKQNEAQVSTSCKEAIAKGRARKAPGAPASSQG
;
A
#
# COMPACT_ATOMS: atom_id res chain seq x y z
N MET A 1 -0.44 -29.22 45.32
CA MET A 1 0.19 -28.00 45.92
C MET A 1 1.56 -27.67 45.34
N LYS A 2 2.18 -28.54 44.52
CA LYS A 2 3.41 -28.24 43.75
C LYS A 2 3.12 -27.78 42.32
N ASP A 3 1.87 -27.94 41.87
CA ASP A 3 1.41 -27.68 40.49
C ASP A 3 1.02 -26.22 40.23
N VAL A 4 0.85 -25.41 41.28
CA VAL A 4 0.51 -23.97 41.16
C VAL A 4 1.74 -23.10 40.85
N LEU A 5 2.94 -23.62 41.11
CA LEU A 5 4.21 -22.90 40.92
C LEU A 5 4.73 -22.95 39.47
N ILE A 6 4.21 -23.83 38.62
CA ILE A 6 4.59 -23.90 37.19
C ILE A 6 3.68 -23.00 36.33
N LEU A 7 2.46 -22.72 36.79
CA LEU A 7 1.47 -21.88 36.10
C LEU A 7 1.83 -20.37 36.07
N SER A 8 2.79 -19.92 36.89
CA SER A 8 3.23 -18.51 36.91
C SER A 8 4.31 -18.17 35.87
N ALA A 9 4.92 -19.15 35.19
CA ALA A 9 6.01 -18.91 34.23
C ALA A 9 5.55 -18.67 32.78
N VAL A 10 4.25 -18.78 32.47
CA VAL A 10 3.70 -18.70 31.10
C VAL A 10 2.78 -17.48 30.92
N LEU A 11 3.12 -16.34 31.51
CA LEU A 11 2.36 -15.09 31.30
C LEU A 11 3.23 -13.87 30.97
N VAL A 12 4.53 -14.07 30.69
CA VAL A 12 5.46 -12.99 30.30
C VAL A 12 6.19 -13.35 29.01
N LEU A 13 5.48 -13.56 27.89
CA LEU A 13 6.11 -13.74 26.56
C LEU A 13 5.32 -13.23 25.34
N SER A 14 4.29 -12.40 25.50
CA SER A 14 3.56 -11.84 24.34
C SER A 14 3.49 -10.32 24.26
N SER A 15 4.33 -9.59 25.02
CA SER A 15 4.69 -8.22 24.66
C SER A 15 5.64 -8.26 23.46
N GLY A 16 5.12 -8.68 22.32
CA GLY A 16 5.76 -8.48 21.04
C GLY A 16 5.85 -6.98 20.82
N SER A 17 7.02 -6.41 21.07
CA SER A 17 7.41 -5.17 20.44
C SER A 17 7.38 -5.43 18.95
N VAL A 18 6.27 -5.09 18.30
CA VAL A 18 6.37 -4.69 16.91
C VAL A 18 7.25 -3.45 16.94
N LEU A 19 8.56 -3.65 16.72
CA LEU A 19 9.27 -2.68 15.92
C LEU A 19 8.46 -2.67 14.63
N ALA A 20 7.58 -1.69 14.51
CA ALA A 20 7.14 -1.23 13.22
C ALA A 20 8.44 -0.92 12.48
N ALA A 21 8.97 -1.92 11.76
CA ALA A 21 9.85 -1.67 10.66
C ALA A 21 9.03 -0.75 9.77
N ASP A 22 9.34 0.53 9.93
CA ASP A 22 9.15 1.62 9.00
C ASP A 22 8.36 1.22 7.75
N GLN A 23 7.20 1.84 7.57
CA GLN A 23 7.26 2.86 6.55
C GLN A 23 6.11 3.86 6.71
N PRO A 24 6.40 5.09 7.16
CA PRO A 24 5.63 6.23 6.73
C PRO A 24 5.84 6.35 5.22
N GLN A 25 5.06 5.61 4.44
CA GLN A 25 4.81 5.92 3.04
C GLN A 25 3.30 5.89 2.85
N THR A 26 2.61 6.69 3.67
CA THR A 26 1.15 6.88 3.68
C THR A 26 0.72 7.69 2.46
N GLY A 27 1.12 7.21 1.30
CA GLY A 27 0.57 7.57 0.03
C GLY A 27 0.18 6.27 -0.61
N GLY A 28 -1.12 6.00 -0.74
CA GLY A 28 -1.59 4.85 -1.52
C GLY A 28 -0.98 4.86 -2.94
N PRO A 29 -1.20 3.84 -3.76
CA PRO A 29 -0.59 3.76 -5.09
C PRO A 29 -0.80 5.00 -5.97
N ARG A 30 -1.85 5.78 -5.67
CA ARG A 30 -2.15 7.07 -6.27
C ARG A 30 -1.15 8.19 -5.92
N ALA A 31 -0.65 8.24 -4.69
CA ALA A 31 0.30 9.25 -4.25
C ALA A 31 1.70 9.01 -4.82
N ALA A 32 2.13 7.74 -4.88
CA ALA A 32 3.40 7.37 -5.52
C ALA A 32 3.46 7.78 -6.99
N CYS A 33 2.31 7.78 -7.68
CA CYS A 33 2.21 8.19 -9.08
C CYS A 33 1.88 9.68 -9.27
N GLN A 34 1.64 10.47 -8.22
CA GLN A 34 1.11 11.82 -8.37
C GLN A 34 2.03 12.74 -9.19
N ALA A 35 3.35 12.66 -8.95
CA ALA A 35 4.34 13.43 -9.71
C ALA A 35 4.38 12.99 -11.19
N ASP A 36 4.33 11.69 -11.45
CA ASP A 36 4.29 11.14 -12.81
C ASP A 36 3.00 11.56 -13.53
N VAL A 37 1.85 11.56 -12.84
CA VAL A 37 0.56 11.98 -13.41
C VAL A 37 0.59 13.46 -13.75
N ALA A 38 1.12 14.31 -12.87
CA ALA A 38 1.23 15.75 -13.13
C ALA A 38 2.13 16.05 -14.33
N LYS A 39 3.22 15.27 -14.51
CA LYS A 39 4.21 15.47 -15.56
C LYS A 39 3.81 14.85 -16.91
N LEU A 40 3.30 13.62 -16.89
CA LEU A 40 3.08 12.78 -18.07
C LEU A 40 1.61 12.78 -18.53
N CYS A 41 0.68 13.05 -17.61
CA CYS A 41 -0.76 12.97 -17.85
C CYS A 41 -1.52 14.26 -17.47
N PRO A 42 -1.03 15.46 -17.88
CA PRO A 42 -1.72 16.71 -17.55
C PRO A 42 -3.12 16.72 -18.16
N GLY A 43 -4.12 17.16 -17.38
CA GLY A 43 -5.51 17.27 -17.83
C GLY A 43 -6.29 15.95 -17.90
N ILE A 44 -5.70 14.79 -17.55
CA ILE A 44 -6.44 13.53 -17.48
C ILE A 44 -7.35 13.52 -16.26
N GLN A 45 -8.66 13.52 -16.51
CA GLN A 45 -9.65 13.48 -15.46
C GLN A 45 -9.55 12.16 -14.66
N PRO A 46 -9.53 12.20 -13.32
CA PRO A 46 -9.51 10.99 -12.49
C PRO A 46 -10.74 10.10 -12.71
N GLY A 47 -10.61 8.83 -12.32
CA GLY A 47 -11.66 7.82 -12.46
C GLY A 47 -11.60 6.99 -13.75
N GLY A 48 -12.33 5.88 -13.77
CA GLY A 48 -12.45 4.99 -14.94
C GLY A 48 -11.15 4.36 -15.44
N GLY A 49 -10.07 4.38 -14.63
CA GLY A 49 -8.76 3.87 -15.05
C GLY A 49 -8.01 4.72 -16.08
N ARG A 50 -8.52 5.92 -16.44
CA ARG A 50 -7.90 6.80 -17.45
C ARG A 50 -6.46 7.17 -17.14
N ILE A 51 -6.20 7.56 -15.89
CA ILE A 51 -4.84 7.87 -15.41
C ILE A 51 -3.92 6.65 -15.55
N LEU A 52 -4.41 5.46 -15.22
CA LEU A 52 -3.63 4.22 -15.34
C LEU A 52 -3.31 3.89 -16.81
N GLY A 53 -4.24 4.17 -17.72
CA GLY A 53 -4.03 4.04 -19.16
C GLY A 53 -2.95 4.99 -19.67
N CYS A 54 -3.01 6.27 -19.27
CA CYS A 54 -1.99 7.25 -19.63
C CYS A 54 -0.61 6.89 -19.07
N LEU A 55 -0.53 6.45 -17.80
CA LEU A 55 0.74 5.99 -17.21
C LEU A 55 1.30 4.76 -17.91
N LYS A 56 0.43 3.85 -18.40
CA LYS A 56 0.86 2.70 -19.22
C LYS A 56 1.46 3.13 -20.55
N GLN A 57 0.83 4.10 -21.25
CA GLN A 57 1.38 4.62 -22.51
C GLN A 57 2.73 5.30 -22.31
N ASN A 58 2.97 5.88 -21.14
CA ASN A 58 4.21 6.55 -20.79
C ASN A 58 5.10 5.69 -19.88
N GLU A 59 4.94 4.36 -19.85
CA GLU A 59 5.59 3.50 -18.86
C GLU A 59 7.12 3.61 -18.86
N ALA A 60 7.73 3.95 -19.99
CA ALA A 60 9.17 4.19 -20.08
C ALA A 60 9.63 5.42 -19.26
N GLN A 61 8.76 6.42 -19.09
CA GLN A 61 9.04 7.68 -18.40
C GLN A 61 8.49 7.72 -16.97
N VAL A 62 7.62 6.78 -16.61
CA VAL A 62 7.08 6.65 -15.25
C VAL A 62 8.18 6.25 -14.27
N SER A 63 8.18 6.89 -13.09
CA SER A 63 9.11 6.57 -12.00
C SER A 63 9.02 5.12 -11.52
N THR A 64 10.13 4.57 -11.03
CA THR A 64 10.16 3.22 -10.45
C THR A 64 9.18 3.08 -9.29
N SER A 65 9.07 4.11 -8.45
CA SER A 65 8.12 4.17 -7.33
C SER A 65 6.66 3.98 -7.79
N CYS A 66 6.25 4.69 -8.84
CA CYS A 66 4.90 4.53 -9.40
C CYS A 66 4.68 3.15 -10.04
N LYS A 67 5.68 2.59 -10.74
CA LYS A 67 5.60 1.23 -11.30
C LYS A 67 5.35 0.20 -10.20
N GLU A 68 6.13 0.25 -9.13
CA GLU A 68 5.97 -0.62 -7.98
C GLU A 68 4.61 -0.44 -7.30
N ALA A 69 4.18 0.81 -7.13
CA ALA A 69 2.87 1.13 -6.57
C ALA A 69 1.72 0.55 -7.40
N ILE A 70 1.77 0.64 -8.72
CA ILE A 70 0.78 0.04 -9.62
C ILE A 70 0.79 -1.50 -9.49
N ALA A 71 1.97 -2.12 -9.41
CA ALA A 71 2.10 -3.56 -9.20
C ALA A 71 1.51 -4.01 -7.85
N LYS A 72 1.86 -3.31 -6.76
CA LYS A 72 1.37 -3.56 -5.39
C LYS A 72 -0.14 -3.29 -5.27
N GLY A 73 -0.65 -2.26 -5.97
CA GLY A 73 -2.08 -1.93 -6.01
C GLY A 73 -2.95 -2.99 -6.70
N ARG A 74 -2.42 -3.66 -7.72
CA ARG A 74 -3.09 -4.82 -8.35
C ARG A 74 -3.15 -6.04 -7.42
N ALA A 75 -2.09 -6.29 -6.65
CA ALA A 75 -2.07 -7.36 -5.66
C ALA A 75 -3.07 -7.11 -4.50
N ARG A 76 -3.30 -5.85 -4.13
CA ARG A 76 -4.35 -5.48 -3.14
C ARG A 76 -5.75 -5.51 -3.73
N LYS A 77 -5.91 -5.29 -5.04
CA LYS A 77 -7.17 -5.44 -5.78
C LYS A 77 -7.41 -6.93 -6.08
N ALA A 78 -7.54 -7.75 -5.04
CA ALA A 78 -8.12 -9.07 -5.19
C ALA A 78 -9.55 -8.94 -5.77
N PRO A 79 -10.02 -9.89 -6.61
CA PRO A 79 -11.37 -9.85 -7.16
C PRO A 79 -12.39 -9.90 -6.00
N GLY A 80 -13.14 -8.82 -5.80
CA GLY A 80 -14.18 -8.71 -4.75
C GLY A 80 -14.02 -7.55 -3.76
N ALA A 81 -12.92 -6.78 -3.77
CA ALA A 81 -12.78 -5.63 -2.86
C ALA A 81 -13.56 -4.39 -3.37
N PRO A 82 -14.45 -3.77 -2.56
CA PRO A 82 -15.19 -2.58 -2.97
C PRO A 82 -14.22 -1.41 -3.21
N ALA A 83 -14.53 -0.59 -4.22
CA ALA A 83 -13.80 0.63 -4.52
C ALA A 83 -13.92 1.58 -3.32
N SER A 84 -12.94 1.55 -2.41
CA SER A 84 -12.88 2.50 -1.29
C SER A 84 -12.73 3.91 -1.85
N SER A 85 -13.85 4.60 -1.85
CA SER A 85 -13.98 6.04 -1.97
C SER A 85 -13.11 6.69 -0.90
N GLN A 86 -11.94 7.20 -1.28
CA GLN A 86 -11.27 8.23 -0.49
C GLN A 86 -12.10 9.51 -0.70
N GLY A 87 -12.87 9.88 0.32
CA GLY A 87 -13.57 11.15 0.43
C GLY A 87 -12.60 12.31 0.63
#